data_AF-A0A484KMH8-F1
#
_entry.id   AF-A0A484KMH8-F1
#
_cell.length_a   1.000
_cell.length_b   1.000
_cell.length_c   1.000
_cell.angle_alpha   90.00
_cell.angle_beta   90.00
_cell.angle_gamma   90.00
#
_symmetry.space_group_name_H-M   'P 1'
#
loop_
_entity.id
_entity.type
_entity.pdbx_description
1 polymer ?
#
loop_
_entity_poly.entity_id
_entity_poly.type
_entity_poly.pdbx_seq_one_letter_code
_entity_poly.pdbx_strand_id
1 'polypeptide(L)'
;MIGKMGYEVKLARVTKRVNDAYFAQLYLTKVKLARVTKRVNDAYFAQLYLTKQYGYENESISFDIRPSDAINIAVKCKVPIQVNKYLAYSDGLKVVESAKPFTLVSSHSSLLFELDRGSEEAGIETKEFILLRNMLIAAVEEHYIDAAQWRDKLTPLRSKRNWT
;
A
#
# COMPACT_ATOMS: atom_id res chain seq x y z
N MET A 1 -41.30 29.90 -14.57
CA MET A 1 -41.13 28.48 -14.19
C MET A 1 -39.98 27.90 -15.00
N ILE A 2 -38.75 27.93 -14.47
CA ILE A 2 -37.61 27.29 -15.12
C ILE A 2 -37.55 25.87 -14.55
N GLY A 3 -38.02 24.90 -15.35
CA GLY A 3 -37.97 23.49 -14.97
C GLY A 3 -36.52 23.10 -14.66
N LYS A 4 -36.31 22.43 -13.53
CA LYS A 4 -35.02 21.78 -13.23
C LYS A 4 -34.79 20.72 -14.32
N MET A 5 -34.13 21.09 -15.41
CA MET A 5 -33.56 20.12 -16.35
C MET A 5 -32.58 19.30 -15.53
N GLY A 6 -32.86 18.00 -15.32
CA GLY A 6 -32.22 17.11 -14.35
C GLY A 6 -30.74 16.80 -14.60
N TYR A 7 -29.94 17.82 -14.91
CA TYR A 7 -28.52 17.75 -15.18
C TYR A 7 -27.77 18.56 -14.12
N GLU A 8 -26.93 17.88 -13.35
CA GLU A 8 -26.03 18.49 -12.38
C GLU A 8 -24.73 18.89 -13.09
N VAL A 9 -24.49 20.20 -13.27
CA VAL A 9 -23.27 20.72 -13.90
C VAL A 9 -22.11 20.56 -12.92
N LYS A 10 -21.20 19.61 -13.19
CA LYS A 10 -20.08 19.28 -12.29
C LYS A 10 -18.75 19.96 -12.65
N LEU A 11 -18.59 20.44 -13.88
CA LEU A 11 -17.39 21.13 -14.33
C LEU A 11 -17.76 22.17 -15.39
N ALA A 12 -17.34 23.42 -15.16
CA ALA A 12 -17.48 24.51 -16.12
C ALA A 12 -16.08 25.08 -16.39
N ARG A 13 -15.67 25.13 -17.65
CA ARG A 13 -14.43 25.81 -18.05
C ARG A 13 -14.80 27.14 -18.68
N VAL A 14 -14.47 28.22 -17.99
CA VAL A 14 -14.56 29.59 -18.53
C VAL A 14 -13.48 29.73 -19.59
N THR A 15 -13.89 30.01 -20.83
CA THR A 15 -12.98 30.07 -21.98
C THR A 15 -12.60 31.49 -22.34
N LYS A 16 -13.52 32.44 -22.24
CA LYS A 16 -13.26 33.86 -22.52
C LYS A 16 -14.23 34.77 -21.79
N ARG A 17 -13.84 36.02 -21.57
CA ARG A 17 -14.70 37.10 -21.07
C ARG A 17 -14.84 38.17 -22.16
N VAL A 18 -16.06 38.58 -22.49
CA VAL A 18 -16.32 39.69 -23.44
C VAL A 18 -17.46 40.54 -22.88
N ASN A 19 -17.27 41.87 -22.80
CA ASN A 19 -18.28 42.84 -22.33
C ASN A 19 -19.02 42.37 -21.06
N ASP A 20 -18.24 42.03 -20.03
CA ASP A 20 -18.71 41.52 -18.73
C ASP A 20 -19.47 40.18 -18.73
N ALA A 21 -19.61 39.53 -19.88
CA ALA A 21 -20.11 38.16 -19.97
C ALA A 21 -18.97 37.14 -19.98
N TYR A 22 -19.05 36.14 -19.09
CA TYR A 22 -18.16 34.97 -19.10
C TYR A 22 -18.75 33.90 -20.02
N PHE A 23 -18.01 33.54 -21.06
CA PHE A 23 -18.33 32.40 -21.92
C PHE A 23 -17.70 31.17 -21.29
N ALA A 24 -18.52 30.16 -20.99
CA ALA A 24 -18.07 28.88 -20.50
C ALA A 24 -18.52 27.78 -21.47
N GLN A 25 -17.62 26.84 -21.76
CA GLN A 25 -18.00 25.60 -22.44
C GLN A 25 -18.38 24.56 -21.39
N LEU A 26 -19.64 24.11 -21.47
CA LEU A 26 -20.19 23.03 -20.65
C LEU A 26 -19.92 21.71 -21.39
N TYR A 27 -18.88 20.99 -20.97
CA TYR A 27 -18.63 19.64 -21.47
C TYR A 27 -19.38 18.63 -20.58
N LEU A 28 -20.51 18.11 -21.08
CA LEU A 28 -21.25 17.00 -20.46
C LEU A 28 -20.45 15.70 -20.67
N THR A 29 -19.44 15.48 -19.84
CA THR A 29 -18.65 14.25 -19.83
C THR A 29 -19.04 13.36 -18.66
N LYS A 30 -19.33 12.09 -18.94
CA LYS A 30 -19.57 11.08 -17.91
C LYS A 30 -18.26 10.38 -17.59
N VAL A 31 -17.95 10.21 -16.32
CA VAL A 31 -16.80 9.39 -15.91
C VAL A 31 -17.13 7.92 -16.23
N LYS A 32 -16.21 7.22 -16.90
CA LYS A 32 -16.35 5.81 -17.28
C LYS A 32 -15.65 4.90 -16.28
N LEU A 33 -14.37 5.14 -16.02
CA LEU A 33 -13.57 4.36 -15.06
C LEU A 33 -12.32 5.14 -14.62
N ALA A 34 -11.77 4.76 -13.48
CA ALA A 34 -10.44 5.17 -13.04
C ALA A 34 -9.49 3.97 -13.11
N ARG A 35 -8.27 4.18 -13.60
CA ARG A 35 -7.26 3.12 -13.73
C ARG A 35 -5.92 3.56 -13.16
N VAL A 36 -5.36 2.78 -12.22
CA VAL A 36 -3.97 2.94 -11.78
C VAL A 36 -3.07 2.18 -12.75
N THR A 37 -2.12 2.88 -13.38
CA THR A 37 -1.42 2.39 -14.58
C THR A 37 0.01 1.96 -14.30
N LYS A 38 0.83 2.84 -13.74
CA LYS A 38 2.27 2.63 -13.51
C LYS A 38 2.71 3.21 -12.18
N ARG A 39 3.86 2.73 -11.68
CA ARG A 39 4.60 3.30 -10.56
C ARG A 39 5.97 3.73 -11.07
N VAL A 40 6.39 4.95 -10.76
CA VAL A 40 7.70 5.51 -11.11
C VAL A 40 8.23 6.26 -9.90
N ASN A 41 9.45 5.93 -9.45
CA ASN A 41 10.09 6.55 -8.28
C ASN A 41 9.16 6.60 -7.06
N ASP A 42 8.61 5.45 -6.68
CA ASP A 42 7.63 5.30 -5.58
C ASP A 42 6.29 6.06 -5.74
N ALA A 43 6.09 6.78 -6.83
CA ALA A 43 4.84 7.48 -7.13
C ALA A 43 3.97 6.68 -8.11
N TYR A 44 2.72 6.44 -7.73
CA TYR A 44 1.73 5.84 -8.62
C TYR A 44 1.08 6.87 -9.53
N PHE A 45 0.81 6.48 -10.76
CA PHE A 45 0.10 7.27 -11.76
C PHE A 45 -1.26 6.64 -12.05
N ALA A 46 -2.27 7.48 -12.23
CA ALA A 46 -3.61 7.05 -12.58
C ALA A 46 -4.14 7.79 -13.79
N GLN A 47 -5.06 7.15 -14.48
CA GLN A 47 -5.77 7.69 -15.63
C GLN A 47 -7.26 7.65 -15.36
N LEU A 48 -7.93 8.76 -15.64
CA LEU A 48 -9.38 8.87 -15.60
C LEU A 48 -9.91 8.83 -17.02
N TYR A 49 -10.82 7.90 -17.31
CA TYR A 49 -11.47 7.80 -18.60
C TYR A 49 -12.83 8.47 -18.54
N LEU A 50 -13.05 9.41 -19.46
CA LEU A 50 -14.28 10.16 -19.63
C LEU A 50 -14.91 9.79 -20.97
N THR A 51 -16.23 9.70 -21.01
CA THR A 51 -16.97 9.56 -22.26
C THR A 51 -17.80 10.80 -22.50
N LYS A 52 -17.77 11.29 -23.74
CA LYS A 52 -18.64 12.39 -24.18
C LYS A 52 -20.08 11.90 -24.20
N GLN A 53 -21.01 12.62 -23.57
CA GLN A 53 -22.44 12.24 -23.60
C GLN A 53 -23.13 12.64 -24.91
N TYR A 54 -22.54 13.53 -25.71
CA TYR A 54 -23.15 14.05 -26.93
C TYR A 54 -22.26 13.76 -28.15
N GLY A 55 -22.59 12.68 -28.85
CA GLY A 55 -21.89 12.17 -30.04
C GLY A 55 -22.23 10.71 -30.27
N TYR A 56 -22.41 10.31 -31.53
CA TYR A 56 -22.73 8.93 -31.93
C TYR A 56 -21.56 7.94 -31.70
N GLU A 57 -20.40 8.45 -31.31
CA GLU A 57 -19.19 7.66 -31.15
C GLU A 57 -18.80 7.55 -29.67
N ASN A 58 -18.50 6.33 -29.23
CA ASN A 58 -18.01 5.99 -27.89
C ASN A 58 -16.56 6.47 -27.67
N GLU A 59 -16.24 7.69 -28.11
CA GLU A 59 -14.93 8.28 -27.90
C GLU A 59 -14.69 8.47 -26.40
N SER A 60 -13.74 7.70 -25.89
CA SER A 60 -13.27 7.83 -24.51
C SER A 60 -11.98 8.62 -24.49
N ILE A 61 -11.96 9.71 -23.73
CA ILE A 61 -10.78 10.53 -23.52
C ILE A 61 -10.16 10.11 -22.19
N SER A 62 -8.85 9.91 -22.16
CA SER A 62 -8.10 9.61 -20.94
C SER A 62 -7.30 10.83 -20.48
N PHE A 63 -7.35 11.12 -19.18
CA PHE A 63 -6.55 12.16 -18.55
C PHE A 63 -5.68 11.59 -17.45
N ASP A 64 -4.40 11.96 -17.43
CA ASP A 64 -3.49 11.63 -16.34
C ASP A 64 -3.84 12.46 -15.10
N ILE A 65 -3.91 11.79 -13.95
CA ILE A 65 -4.30 12.39 -12.67
C ILE A 65 -3.58 11.65 -11.52
N ARG A 66 -3.45 12.30 -10.36
CA ARG A 66 -2.96 11.62 -9.16
C ARG A 66 -3.92 10.49 -8.74
N PRO A 67 -3.40 9.37 -8.22
CA PRO A 67 -4.21 8.21 -7.83
C PRO A 67 -5.23 8.52 -6.75
N SER A 68 -4.89 9.37 -5.77
CA SER A 68 -5.81 9.82 -4.72
C SER A 68 -7.06 10.49 -5.30
N ASP A 69 -6.84 11.40 -6.24
CA ASP A 69 -7.90 12.18 -6.87
C ASP A 69 -8.75 11.29 -7.79
N ALA A 70 -8.11 10.38 -8.54
CA ALA A 70 -8.80 9.39 -9.37
C ALA A 70 -9.76 8.49 -8.58
N ILE A 71 -9.29 7.97 -7.44
CA ILE A 71 -10.09 7.09 -6.56
C ILE A 71 -11.25 7.88 -5.95
N ASN A 72 -11.00 9.08 -5.43
CA ASN A 72 -12.04 9.92 -4.84
C ASN A 72 -13.15 10.26 -5.85
N ILE A 73 -12.76 10.60 -7.08
CA ILE A 73 -13.71 10.84 -8.17
C ILE A 73 -14.46 9.54 -8.49
N ALA A 74 -13.76 8.41 -8.58
CA ALA A 74 -14.38 7.12 -8.91
C ALA A 74 -15.43 6.69 -7.89
N VAL A 75 -15.12 6.83 -6.60
CA VAL A 75 -16.04 6.55 -5.48
C VAL A 75 -17.25 7.47 -5.54
N LYS A 76 -17.05 8.78 -5.74
CA LYS A 76 -18.14 9.76 -5.82
C LYS A 76 -19.06 9.52 -7.03
N CYS A 77 -18.48 9.10 -8.15
CA CYS A 77 -19.21 8.81 -9.39
C CYS A 77 -19.76 7.38 -9.45
N LYS A 78 -19.43 6.51 -8.48
CA LYS A 78 -19.78 5.07 -8.47
C LYS A 78 -19.35 4.35 -9.76
N VAL A 79 -18.14 4.63 -10.21
CA VAL A 79 -17.54 4.01 -11.41
C VAL A 79 -16.48 3.00 -11.01
N PRO A 80 -16.19 2.00 -11.87
CA PRO A 80 -15.20 0.98 -11.55
C PRO A 80 -13.79 1.56 -11.41
N ILE A 81 -13.06 1.02 -10.44
CA ILE A 81 -11.63 1.25 -10.23
C ILE A 81 -10.89 0.03 -10.76
N GLN A 82 -9.91 0.27 -11.63
CA GLN A 82 -9.07 -0.77 -12.22
C GLN A 82 -7.61 -0.54 -11.83
N VAL A 83 -6.86 -1.62 -11.72
CA VAL A 83 -5.43 -1.58 -11.46
C VAL A 83 -4.73 -2.44 -12.51
N ASN A 84 -3.59 -1.97 -12.98
CA ASN A 84 -2.75 -2.74 -13.89
C ASN A 84 -2.33 -4.07 -13.25
N LYS A 85 -2.47 -5.18 -13.99
CA LYS A 85 -2.10 -6.52 -13.53
C LYS A 85 -0.66 -6.58 -13.00
N TYR A 86 0.28 -5.89 -13.65
CA TYR A 86 1.68 -5.88 -13.23
C TYR A 86 1.85 -5.24 -11.85
N LEU A 87 1.15 -4.13 -11.58
CA LEU A 87 1.16 -3.46 -10.26
C LEU A 87 0.48 -4.32 -9.19
N ALA A 88 -0.64 -4.97 -9.54
CA ALA A 88 -1.33 -5.85 -8.61
C ALA A 88 -0.49 -7.08 -8.21
N TYR A 89 0.41 -7.55 -9.09
CA TYR A 89 1.28 -8.69 -8.80
C TYR A 89 2.57 -8.28 -8.07
N SER A 90 3.18 -7.15 -8.44
CA SER A 90 4.44 -6.71 -7.82
C SER A 90 4.23 -6.10 -6.43
N ASP A 91 3.19 -5.27 -6.29
CA ASP A 91 2.98 -4.43 -5.10
C ASP A 91 1.77 -4.90 -4.28
N GLY A 92 0.95 -5.80 -4.85
CA GLY A 92 -0.23 -6.33 -4.17
C GLY A 92 0.14 -7.28 -3.05
N LEU A 93 -0.49 -7.08 -1.89
CA LEU A 93 -0.43 -8.01 -0.77
C LEU A 93 -1.70 -8.84 -0.74
N LYS A 94 -1.55 -10.16 -0.58
CA LYS A 94 -2.68 -11.04 -0.32
C LYS A 94 -3.04 -10.92 1.16
N VAL A 95 -4.19 -10.31 1.45
CA VAL A 95 -4.77 -10.36 2.78
C VAL A 95 -5.19 -11.81 3.04
N VAL A 96 -4.43 -12.50 3.87
CA VAL A 96 -4.85 -13.79 4.42
C VAL A 96 -5.75 -13.43 5.59
N GLU A 97 -7.04 -13.69 5.45
CA GLU A 97 -7.93 -13.66 6.61
C GLU A 97 -7.37 -14.66 7.62
N SER A 98 -6.87 -14.16 8.75
CA SER A 98 -6.61 -15.04 9.89
C SER A 98 -7.92 -15.77 10.12
N ALA A 99 -7.90 -17.11 9.99
CA ALA A 99 -9.04 -17.92 10.32
C ALA A 99 -9.60 -17.43 11.67
N LYS A 100 -10.93 -17.29 11.76
CA LYS A 100 -11.63 -17.15 13.05
C LYS A 100 -10.86 -17.94 14.11
N PRO A 101 -10.65 -17.43 15.33
CA PRO A 101 -9.86 -18.13 16.35
C PRO A 101 -10.53 -19.45 16.68
N PHE A 102 -10.20 -20.49 15.92
CA PHE A 102 -10.55 -21.86 16.18
C PHE A 102 -9.51 -22.32 17.19
N THR A 103 -9.94 -22.35 18.45
CA THR A 103 -9.38 -23.24 19.45
C THR A 103 -9.22 -24.62 18.83
N LEU A 104 -7.97 -25.04 18.56
CA LEU A 104 -7.46 -26.41 18.73
C LEU A 104 -6.04 -26.53 18.16
N VAL A 105 -5.10 -26.59 19.10
CA VAL A 105 -4.00 -27.58 19.18
C VAL A 105 -3.46 -28.07 17.84
N SER A 106 -2.45 -27.38 17.31
CA SER A 106 -1.34 -28.05 16.65
C SER A 106 -0.11 -27.16 16.70
N SER A 107 0.90 -27.69 17.38
CA SER A 107 2.27 -27.23 17.55
C SER A 107 2.87 -26.65 16.26
N HIS A 108 3.72 -25.63 16.39
CA HIS A 108 4.51 -24.92 15.37
C HIS A 108 4.01 -23.54 14.89
N SER A 109 2.88 -23.04 15.40
CA SER A 109 2.37 -21.68 15.08
C SER A 109 2.44 -20.70 16.27
N SER A 110 3.54 -20.71 17.03
CA SER A 110 3.71 -19.81 18.18
C SER A 110 4.58 -18.57 17.92
N LEU A 111 5.15 -18.40 16.72
CA LEU A 111 6.18 -17.37 16.49
C LEU A 111 5.67 -16.00 16.00
N LEU A 112 4.37 -15.84 15.68
CA LEU A 112 3.89 -14.59 15.06
C LEU A 112 3.00 -13.72 15.97
N PHE A 113 2.50 -14.23 17.09
CA PHE A 113 1.60 -13.47 17.98
C PHE A 113 2.26 -12.94 19.26
N GLU A 114 3.55 -13.25 19.47
CA GLU A 114 4.27 -12.94 20.73
C GLU A 114 5.29 -11.79 20.61
N LEU A 115 5.25 -11.02 19.52
CA LEU A 115 6.21 -9.92 19.30
C LEU A 115 5.88 -8.63 20.08
N ASP A 116 4.69 -8.52 20.67
CA ASP A 116 4.26 -7.30 21.39
C ASP A 116 3.96 -7.55 22.89
N ARG A 117 4.13 -8.78 23.39
CA ARG A 117 4.09 -9.03 24.82
C ARG A 117 5.50 -8.81 25.36
N GLY A 118 5.72 -7.66 26.00
CA GLY A 118 6.93 -7.41 26.77
C GLY A 118 7.11 -8.49 27.84
N SER A 119 7.80 -9.58 27.50
CA SER A 119 8.24 -10.59 28.45
C SER A 119 9.34 -9.95 29.28
N GLU A 120 9.03 -9.63 30.54
CA GLU A 120 10.01 -9.11 31.50
C GLU A 120 11.19 -10.10 31.70
N GLU A 121 10.97 -11.38 31.42
CA GLU A 121 12.04 -12.35 31.29
C GLU A 121 12.66 -12.29 29.88
N ALA A 122 13.93 -11.88 29.80
CA ALA A 122 14.73 -12.02 28.58
C ALA A 122 14.79 -13.50 28.20
N GLY A 123 14.01 -13.87 27.17
CA GLY A 123 13.98 -15.21 26.60
C GLY A 123 15.38 -15.68 26.21
N ILE A 124 15.54 -17.00 26.09
CA ILE A 124 16.82 -17.62 25.70
C ILE A 124 17.31 -17.04 24.38
N GLU A 125 16.40 -16.76 23.44
CA GLU A 125 16.68 -16.14 22.14
C GLU A 125 17.21 -14.70 22.27
N THR A 126 16.62 -13.90 23.17
CA THR A 126 17.10 -12.53 23.46
C THR A 126 18.50 -12.56 24.04
N LYS A 127 18.80 -13.50 24.94
CA LYS A 127 20.14 -13.68 25.52
C LYS A 127 21.16 -14.10 24.46
N GLU A 128 20.80 -15.02 23.55
CA GLU A 128 21.65 -15.40 22.42
C GLU A 128 21.93 -14.21 21.49
N PHE A 129 20.90 -13.42 21.17
CA PHE A 129 21.03 -12.26 20.29
C PHE A 129 21.97 -11.21 20.87
N ILE A 130 21.87 -10.92 22.18
CA ILE A 130 22.76 -9.98 22.87
C ILE A 130 24.22 -10.47 22.83
N LEU A 131 24.45 -11.76 23.08
CA LEU A 131 25.80 -12.33 23.06
C LEU A 131 26.41 -12.31 21.65
N LEU A 132 25.62 -12.63 20.61
CA LEU A 132 26.05 -12.55 19.21
C LEU A 132 26.39 -11.12 18.79
N ARG A 133 25.56 -10.15 19.19
CA ARG A 133 25.81 -8.73 18.93
C ARG A 133 27.13 -8.27 19.57
N ASN A 134 27.37 -8.62 20.83
CA ASN A 134 28.59 -8.24 21.54
C ASN A 134 29.83 -8.91 20.93
N MET A 135 29.72 -10.18 20.53
CA MET A 135 30.79 -10.87 19.80
C MET A 135 31.11 -10.19 18.46
N LEU A 136 30.10 -9.77 17.70
CA LEU A 136 30.28 -9.08 16.42
C LEU A 136 30.96 -7.72 16.60
N ILE A 137 30.54 -6.94 17.60
CA ILE A 137 31.18 -5.65 17.92
C ILE A 137 32.66 -5.86 18.26
N ALA A 138 32.96 -6.80 19.16
CA ALA A 138 34.34 -7.11 19.54
C ALA A 138 35.19 -7.62 18.37
N ALA A 139 34.60 -8.38 17.43
CA ALA A 139 35.28 -8.83 16.23
C ALA A 139 35.59 -7.68 15.25
N VAL A 140 34.69 -6.71 15.12
CA VAL A 140 34.88 -5.51 14.30
C VAL A 140 35.92 -4.57 14.91
N GLU A 141 35.97 -4.48 16.24
CA GLU A 141 36.95 -3.68 16.99
C GLU A 141 38.30 -4.41 17.21
N GLU A 142 38.49 -5.58 16.58
CA GLU A 142 39.71 -6.40 16.68
C GLU A 142 40.05 -6.89 18.11
N HIS A 143 39.08 -6.86 19.02
CA HIS A 143 39.18 -7.42 20.38
C HIS A 143 38.90 -8.93 20.38
N TYR A 144 39.81 -9.71 19.81
CA TYR A 144 39.63 -11.15 19.62
C TYR A 144 39.52 -11.95 20.92
N ILE A 145 40.15 -11.48 22.00
CA ILE A 145 40.06 -12.11 23.33
C ILE A 145 38.64 -12.02 23.86
N ASP A 146 38.01 -10.85 23.75
CA ASP A 146 36.64 -10.63 24.21
C ASP A 146 35.63 -11.34 23.31
N ALA A 147 35.86 -11.34 22.00
CA ALA A 147 35.06 -12.12 21.06
C ALA A 147 35.07 -13.62 21.38
N ALA A 148 36.23 -14.17 21.77
CA ALA A 148 36.34 -15.56 22.22
C ALA A 148 35.55 -15.81 23.52
N GLN A 149 35.63 -14.90 24.50
CA GLN A 149 34.84 -15.01 25.72
C GLN A 149 33.32 -14.98 25.46
N TRP A 150 32.85 -14.15 24.52
CA TRP A 150 31.45 -14.12 24.12
C TRP A 150 31.00 -15.41 23.42
N ARG A 151 31.87 -15.99 22.57
CA ARG A 151 31.63 -17.30 21.94
C ARG A 151 31.52 -18.43 22.98
N ASP A 152 32.40 -18.44 23.97
CA ASP A 152 32.39 -19.46 25.02
C ASP A 152 31.12 -19.38 25.87
N LYS A 153 30.59 -18.17 26.11
CA LYS A 153 29.28 -17.96 26.76
C LYS A 153 28.10 -18.37 25.87
N LEU A 154 28.23 -18.34 24.55
CA LEU A 154 27.18 -18.69 23.59
C LEU A 154 27.07 -20.20 23.35
N THR A 155 28.19 -20.92 23.40
CA THR A 155 28.26 -22.38 23.13
C THR A 155 27.28 -23.21 23.96
N PRO A 156 27.10 -22.98 25.28
CA PRO A 156 26.15 -23.70 26.11
C PRO A 156 24.67 -23.43 25.78
N LEU A 157 24.36 -22.26 25.22
CA LEU A 157 22.99 -21.94 24.80
C LEU A 157 22.63 -22.72 23.54
N ARG A 158 23.58 -22.81 22.59
CA ARG A 158 23.41 -23.60 21.37
C ARG A 158 23.43 -25.11 21.62
N SER A 159 24.22 -25.61 22.57
CA SER A 159 24.26 -27.05 22.89
C SER A 159 22.96 -27.55 23.55
N LYS A 160 22.21 -26.68 24.23
CA LYS A 160 20.89 -27.02 24.79
C LYS A 160 19.81 -27.12 23.71
N ARG A 161 20.02 -26.45 22.57
CA ARG A 161 19.14 -26.51 21.40
C ARG A 161 19.70 -27.56 20.43
N ASN A 162 19.51 -28.84 20.77
CA ASN A 162 19.85 -29.96 19.90
C ASN A 162 19.16 -29.77 18.53
N TRP A 163 19.91 -29.34 17.52
CA TRP A 163 19.45 -29.34 16.14
C TRP A 163 19.66 -30.74 15.55
N THR A 164 18.57 -31.48 15.41
CA THR A 164 18.41 -32.54 14.39
C THR A 164 17.83 -31.94 13.13
#